data_AF-A0A3D5RUT8-F1
#
_entry.id   AF-A0A3D5RUT8-F1
#
_cell.length_a   1.000
_cell.length_b   1.000
_cell.length_c   1.000
_cell.angle_alpha   90.00
_cell.angle_beta   90.00
_cell.angle_gamma   90.00
#
_symmetry.space_group_name_H-M   'P 1'
#
loop_
_entity.id
_entity.type
_entity.pdbx_description
1 polymer ?
#
loop_
_entity_poly.entity_id
_entity_poly.type
_entity_poly.pdbx_seq_one_letter_code
_entity_poly.pdbx_strand_id
1 'polypeptide(L)'
;MSWTDEKILKLRNLWSEGLTTGEIGKRLDVSKNAVVGKAHRLGLKGRPSPIKRQKKVAAPKKEKKVFTLTDLSSQTCRWPIGDPKHDDFHFCGATVVPGKSYCAEHCAAAYVGSNKPSQQSQQNAQNSR
;
A
#
# COMPACT_ATOMS: atom_id res chain seq x y z
N MET A 1 13.56 -25.22 2.99
CA MET A 1 13.15 -24.50 4.22
C MET A 1 12.48 -25.49 5.17
N SER A 2 13.24 -26.07 6.10
CA SER A 2 12.76 -27.13 6.98
C SER A 2 12.22 -26.54 8.29
N TRP A 3 11.02 -26.95 8.69
CA TRP A 3 10.46 -26.65 10.00
C TRP A 3 11.06 -27.63 11.01
N THR A 4 12.20 -27.26 11.59
CA THR A 4 12.85 -28.05 12.66
C THR A 4 12.04 -27.97 13.95
N ASP A 5 12.17 -28.97 14.81
CA ASP A 5 11.47 -29.04 16.10
C ASP A 5 11.78 -27.82 16.99
N GLU A 6 13.03 -27.32 16.95
CA GLU A 6 13.43 -26.09 17.63
C GLU A 6 12.65 -24.85 17.15
N LYS A 7 12.43 -24.73 15.83
CA LYS A 7 11.63 -23.64 15.25
C LYS A 7 10.16 -23.77 15.62
N ILE A 8 9.64 -25.00 15.73
CA ILE A 8 8.27 -25.27 16.17
C ILE A 8 8.09 -24.89 17.64
N LEU A 9 9.05 -25.23 18.50
CA LEU A 9 9.02 -24.88 19.92
C LEU A 9 9.03 -23.36 20.12
N LYS A 10 9.97 -22.66 19.45
CA LYS A 10 10.04 -21.20 19.47
C LYS A 10 8.77 -20.55 18.92
N LEU A 11 8.18 -21.10 17.85
CA LEU A 11 6.90 -20.63 17.31
C LEU A 11 5.79 -20.70 18.37
N ARG A 12 5.65 -21.83 19.09
CA ARG A 12 4.62 -21.98 20.12
C ARG A 12 4.80 -20.98 21.27
N ASN A 13 6.04 -20.78 21.74
CA ASN A 13 6.33 -19.83 22.81
C ASN A 13 6.00 -18.39 22.40
N LEU A 14 6.52 -17.93 21.26
CA LEU A 14 6.29 -16.59 20.74
C LEU A 14 4.81 -16.34 20.37
N TRP A 15 4.09 -17.40 20.00
CA TRP A 15 2.65 -17.34 19.74
C TRP A 15 1.86 -17.08 21.02
N SER A 16 2.20 -17.76 22.12
CA SER A 16 1.59 -17.58 23.44
C SER A 16 1.90 -16.22 24.06
N GLU A 17 3.11 -15.70 23.82
CA GLU A 17 3.51 -14.32 24.20
C GLU A 17 2.73 -13.24 23.44
N GLY A 18 1.98 -13.61 22.39
CA GLY A 18 1.19 -12.67 21.61
C GLY A 18 2.03 -11.77 20.71
N LEU A 19 3.18 -12.20 20.21
CA LEU A 19 3.89 -11.45 19.17
C LEU A 19 3.14 -11.49 17.84
N THR A 20 3.32 -10.46 17.01
CA THR A 20 2.69 -10.45 15.68
C THR A 20 3.35 -11.47 14.76
N THR A 21 2.62 -12.03 13.80
CA THR A 21 3.14 -13.06 12.89
C THR A 21 4.36 -12.60 12.09
N GLY A 22 4.45 -11.30 11.77
CA GLY A 22 5.63 -10.72 11.12
C GLY A 22 6.85 -10.66 12.04
N GLU A 23 6.64 -10.38 13.32
CA GLU A 23 7.70 -10.28 14.32
C GLU A 23 8.21 -11.66 14.77
N ILE A 24 7.32 -12.64 14.83
CA ILE A 24 7.67 -14.07 14.94
C ILE A 24 8.49 -14.52 13.73
N GLY A 25 8.07 -14.11 12.53
CA GLY A 25 8.78 -14.43 11.29
C GLY A 25 10.23 -13.95 11.29
N LYS A 26 10.47 -12.71 11.72
CA LYS A 26 11.82 -12.16 11.87
C LYS A 26 12.69 -12.97 12.86
N ARG A 27 12.14 -13.38 14.01
CA ARG A 27 12.88 -14.16 15.02
C ARG A 27 13.20 -15.58 14.57
N LEU A 28 12.35 -16.18 13.74
CA LEU A 28 12.51 -17.56 13.25
C LEU A 28 13.23 -17.65 11.89
N ASP A 29 13.60 -16.49 11.32
CA ASP A 29 14.11 -16.34 9.96
C ASP A 29 13.19 -17.02 8.92
N VAL A 30 11.88 -16.74 9.01
CA VAL A 30 10.86 -17.23 8.08
C VAL A 30 9.85 -16.15 7.73
N SER A 31 9.17 -16.29 6.58
CA SER A 31 8.16 -15.32 6.17
C SER A 31 6.95 -15.31 7.12
N LYS A 32 6.32 -14.15 7.25
CA LYS A 32 5.04 -13.98 7.98
C LYS A 32 4.01 -15.04 7.57
N ASN A 33 3.92 -15.33 6.29
CA ASN A 33 2.94 -16.28 5.74
C ASN A 33 3.30 -17.73 6.10
N ALA A 34 4.59 -18.07 6.16
CA ALA A 34 5.04 -19.38 6.63
C ALA A 34 4.66 -19.60 8.10
N VAL A 35 4.80 -18.57 8.94
CA VAL A 35 4.39 -18.59 10.37
C VAL A 35 2.89 -18.85 10.50
N VAL A 36 2.05 -18.10 9.78
CA VAL A 36 0.59 -18.28 9.80
C VAL A 36 0.20 -19.70 9.39
N GLY A 37 0.76 -20.17 8.27
CA GLY A 37 0.47 -21.51 7.76
C GLY A 37 0.89 -22.60 8.74
N LYS A 38 2.07 -22.48 9.38
CA LYS A 38 2.51 -23.49 10.36
C LYS A 38 1.69 -23.44 11.65
N ALA A 39 1.35 -22.25 12.15
CA ALA A 39 0.52 -22.10 13.34
C ALA A 39 -0.87 -22.73 13.16
N HIS A 40 -1.48 -22.53 11.98
CA HIS A 40 -2.78 -23.13 11.64
C HIS A 40 -2.69 -24.67 11.55
N ARG A 41 -1.64 -25.20 10.90
CA ARG A 41 -1.39 -26.65 10.82
C ARG A 41 -1.10 -27.30 12.18
N LEU A 42 -0.58 -26.54 13.14
CA LEU A 42 -0.32 -27.00 14.51
C LEU A 42 -1.53 -26.88 15.44
N GLY A 43 -2.67 -26.39 14.95
CA GLY A 43 -3.91 -26.25 15.73
C GLY A 43 -3.78 -25.26 16.90
N LEU A 44 -2.88 -24.27 16.81
CA LEU A 44 -2.70 -23.31 17.89
C LEU A 44 -3.95 -22.43 18.04
N LYS A 45 -4.34 -22.15 19.29
CA LYS A 45 -5.53 -21.37 19.63
C LYS A 45 -5.57 -20.06 18.83
N GLY A 46 -6.72 -19.82 18.20
CA GLY A 46 -7.00 -18.58 17.48
C GLY A 46 -6.74 -17.40 18.40
N ARG A 47 -5.85 -16.51 17.99
CA ARG A 47 -5.46 -15.37 18.81
C ARG A 47 -6.68 -14.45 19.01
N PRO A 48 -7.06 -14.08 20.24
CA PRO A 48 -8.12 -13.10 20.47
C PRO A 48 -7.69 -11.74 19.91
N SER A 49 -8.58 -11.09 19.16
CA SER A 49 -8.45 -9.65 18.81
C SER A 49 -8.51 -8.84 20.11
N PRO A 50 -7.66 -7.81 20.32
CA PRO A 50 -7.08 -6.91 19.32
C PRO A 50 -5.54 -6.97 19.28
N ILE A 51 -4.97 -7.23 18.09
CA ILE A 51 -3.56 -6.98 17.85
C ILE A 51 -3.38 -5.45 17.86
N LYS A 52 -2.86 -4.88 18.96
CA LYS A 52 -2.42 -3.48 19.02
C LYS A 52 -1.38 -3.27 17.91
N ARG A 53 -1.84 -2.82 16.75
CA ARG A 53 -0.98 -2.40 15.65
C ARG A 53 -0.21 -1.21 16.20
N GLN A 54 1.06 -1.39 16.53
CA GLN A 54 1.96 -0.26 16.74
C GLN A 54 1.96 0.51 15.43
N LYS A 55 1.21 1.62 15.43
CA LYS A 55 1.01 2.49 14.28
C LYS A 55 2.40 3.00 13.92
N LYS A 56 3.00 2.48 12.85
CA LYS A 56 4.11 3.17 12.20
C LYS A 56 3.59 4.57 11.93
N VAL A 57 4.20 5.56 12.57
CA VAL A 57 3.92 6.97 12.35
C VAL A 57 4.27 7.29 10.90
N ALA A 58 3.31 7.06 10.00
CA ALA A 58 3.30 7.75 8.73
C ALA A 58 3.11 9.24 9.05
N ALA A 59 3.93 10.08 8.42
CA ALA A 59 3.88 11.54 8.49
C ALA A 59 2.44 12.07 8.52
N PRO A 60 2.16 13.20 9.21
CA PRO A 60 0.81 13.71 9.37
C PRO A 60 0.18 13.91 8.00
N LYS A 61 -0.80 13.05 7.65
CA LYS A 61 -1.70 13.31 6.54
C LYS A 61 -2.44 14.58 6.92
N LYS A 62 -2.12 15.68 6.24
CA LYS A 62 -2.89 16.93 6.31
C LYS A 62 -4.36 16.55 6.24
N GLU A 63 -5.12 16.99 7.24
CA GLU A 63 -6.55 16.78 7.35
C GLU A 63 -7.17 17.22 6.01
N LYS A 64 -7.73 16.25 5.28
CA LYS A 64 -8.24 16.50 3.93
C LYS A 64 -9.54 17.26 4.10
N LYS A 65 -9.51 18.59 3.87
CA LYS A 65 -10.72 19.39 3.80
C LYS A 65 -11.61 18.80 2.71
N VAL A 66 -12.79 18.35 3.09
CA VAL A 66 -13.79 17.81 2.16
C VAL A 66 -14.26 18.98 1.29
N PHE A 67 -14.07 18.88 -0.02
CA PHE A 67 -14.44 19.92 -0.97
C PHE A 67 -15.75 19.53 -1.66
N THR A 68 -16.80 20.33 -1.48
CA THR A 68 -18.12 20.12 -2.10
C THR A 68 -18.29 21.02 -3.33
N LEU A 69 -19.33 20.81 -4.15
CA LEU A 69 -19.57 21.60 -5.38
C LEU A 69 -19.49 23.12 -5.15
N THR A 70 -19.90 23.61 -3.98
CA THR A 70 -19.91 25.03 -3.63
C THR A 70 -18.51 25.60 -3.35
N ASP A 71 -17.54 24.78 -2.97
CA ASP A 71 -16.17 25.22 -2.67
C ASP A 71 -15.29 25.30 -3.93
N LEU A 72 -15.73 24.72 -5.06
CA LEU A 72 -14.92 24.61 -6.27
C LEU A 72 -14.71 25.97 -6.94
N SER A 73 -13.44 26.35 -7.09
CA SER A 73 -13.01 27.50 -7.90
C SER A 73 -12.23 27.07 -9.14
N SER A 74 -11.98 28.03 -10.03
CA SER A 74 -11.15 27.81 -11.22
C SER A 74 -9.73 27.31 -10.92
N GLN A 75 -9.25 27.54 -9.70
CA GLN A 75 -7.90 27.19 -9.25
C GLN A 75 -7.83 25.88 -8.45
N THR A 76 -8.96 25.20 -8.21
CA THR A 76 -9.03 23.97 -7.42
C THR A 76 -9.34 22.75 -8.28
N CYS A 77 -8.78 21.60 -7.92
CA CYS A 77 -8.88 20.34 -8.66
C CYS A 77 -10.27 19.73 -8.48
N ARG A 78 -10.94 19.45 -9.62
CA ARG A 78 -12.30 18.92 -9.67
C ARG A 78 -12.36 17.41 -9.86
N TRP A 79 -11.35 16.67 -9.40
CA TRP A 79 -11.37 15.22 -9.50
C TRP A 79 -12.38 14.63 -8.49
N PRO A 80 -13.39 13.86 -8.93
CA PRO A 80 -14.36 13.25 -8.03
C PRO A 80 -13.73 12.07 -7.27
N ILE A 81 -13.91 12.06 -5.96
CA ILE A 81 -13.45 11.02 -5.05
C ILE A 81 -14.68 10.44 -4.36
N GLY A 82 -14.84 9.12 -4.44
CA GLY A 82 -16.01 8.41 -3.92
C GLY A 82 -17.10 8.21 -4.99
N ASP A 83 -18.22 7.64 -4.55
CA ASP A 83 -19.39 7.39 -5.39
C ASP A 83 -20.44 8.49 -5.15
N PRO A 84 -21.04 9.09 -6.19
CA PRO A 84 -22.06 10.14 -6.05
C PRO A 84 -23.28 9.77 -5.17
N LYS A 85 -23.52 8.48 -4.90
CA LYS A 85 -24.62 7.99 -4.05
C LYS A 85 -24.27 7.86 -2.57
N HIS A 86 -23.04 8.16 -2.17
CA HIS A 86 -22.58 8.07 -0.78
C HIS A 86 -22.18 9.44 -0.22
N ASP A 87 -22.36 9.63 1.09
CA ASP A 87 -21.98 10.85 1.82
C ASP A 87 -20.47 11.16 1.76
N ASP A 88 -19.65 10.19 1.35
CA ASP A 88 -18.21 10.34 1.14
C ASP A 88 -17.84 10.97 -0.23
N PHE A 89 -18.82 11.36 -1.04
CA PHE A 89 -18.56 12.01 -2.34
C PHE A 89 -18.00 13.43 -2.15
N HIS A 90 -16.77 13.64 -2.63
CA HIS A 90 -16.12 14.95 -2.57
C HIS A 90 -15.15 15.15 -3.73
N PHE A 91 -14.72 16.39 -3.93
CA PHE A 91 -13.69 16.73 -4.90
C PHE A 91 -12.32 16.86 -4.23
N CYS A 92 -11.27 16.61 -5.00
CA CYS A 92 -9.90 16.69 -4.51
C CYS A 92 -9.52 18.05 -3.88
N GLY A 93 -9.93 19.17 -4.47
CA GLY A 93 -9.69 20.52 -3.92
C GLY A 93 -8.23 21.01 -3.97
N ALA A 94 -7.26 20.17 -4.37
CA ALA A 94 -5.86 20.56 -4.51
C ALA A 94 -5.65 21.61 -5.62
N THR A 95 -4.57 22.38 -5.57
CA THR A 95 -4.26 23.39 -6.60
C THR A 95 -4.14 22.75 -7.99
N VAL A 96 -4.81 23.33 -8.98
CA VAL A 96 -4.70 22.87 -10.37
C VAL A 96 -3.37 23.22 -10.99
N VAL A 97 -2.97 22.43 -11.98
CA VAL A 97 -1.88 22.80 -12.89
C VAL A 97 -2.37 23.94 -13.79
N PRO A 98 -1.55 24.98 -14.05
CA PRO A 98 -1.91 26.06 -14.96
C PRO A 98 -2.39 25.52 -16.32
N GLY A 99 -3.54 26.01 -16.80
CA GLY A 99 -4.14 25.57 -18.06
C GLY A 99 -4.83 24.20 -18.03
N LYS A 100 -4.96 23.55 -16.86
CA LYS A 100 -5.66 22.27 -16.70
C LYS A 100 -6.71 22.33 -15.57
N SER A 101 -7.68 21.42 -15.60
CA SER A 101 -8.77 21.34 -14.61
C SER A 101 -8.44 20.52 -13.35
N TYR A 102 -7.27 19.86 -13.33
CA TYR A 102 -6.87 18.94 -12.27
C TYR A 102 -5.48 19.28 -11.71
N CYS A 103 -5.17 18.80 -10.50
CA CYS A 103 -3.82 18.86 -9.94
C CYS A 103 -2.87 17.92 -10.69
N ALA A 104 -1.57 17.98 -10.44
CA ALA A 104 -0.58 17.17 -11.18
C ALA A 104 -0.85 15.66 -11.08
N GLU A 105 -1.21 15.18 -9.90
CA GLU A 105 -1.55 13.77 -9.64
C GLU A 105 -2.76 13.33 -10.46
N HIS A 106 -3.87 14.08 -10.36
CA HIS A 106 -5.09 13.76 -11.09
C HIS A 106 -4.98 14.05 -12.59
N CYS A 107 -4.08 14.95 -13.02
CA CYS A 107 -3.75 15.09 -14.44
C CYS A 107 -3.10 13.81 -14.98
N ALA A 108 -2.18 13.19 -14.25
CA ALA A 108 -1.57 11.93 -14.67
C ALA A 108 -2.60 10.78 -14.74
N ALA A 109 -3.60 10.78 -13.85
CA ALA A 109 -4.70 9.82 -13.87
C ALA A 109 -5.70 10.09 -15.01
N ALA A 110 -6.03 11.36 -15.27
CA ALA A 110 -6.99 11.77 -16.30
C ALA A 110 -6.44 11.60 -17.71
N TYR A 111 -5.20 12.06 -17.91
CA TYR A 111 -4.52 12.06 -19.18
C TYR A 111 -3.58 10.85 -19.20
N VAL A 112 -4.14 9.68 -19.51
CA VAL A 112 -3.33 8.51 -19.84
C VAL A 112 -2.47 8.87 -21.05
N GLY A 113 -1.21 9.21 -20.80
CA GLY A 113 -0.21 9.27 -21.85
C GLY A 113 -0.13 7.88 -22.47
N SER A 114 -0.20 7.80 -23.80
CA SER A 114 0.12 6.61 -24.57
C SER A 114 1.59 6.22 -24.32
N ASN A 115 1.88 5.64 -23.15
CA ASN A 115 3.22 5.24 -22.76
C ASN A 115 3.51 3.89 -23.43
N LYS A 116 3.76 3.91 -24.76
CA LYS A 116 4.50 2.83 -25.40
C LYS A 116 5.98 3.03 -25.04
N PRO A 117 6.66 2.08 -24.40
CA PRO A 117 8.10 2.14 -24.28
C PRO A 117 8.70 1.93 -25.68
N SER A 118 9.12 3.02 -26.32
CA SER A 118 9.89 2.98 -27.57
C SER A 118 11.31 2.48 -27.24
N GLN A 119 11.51 1.17 -27.29
CA GLN A 119 12.84 0.59 -27.43
C GLN A 119 13.33 0.86 -28.84
N GLN A 120 14.11 1.93 -29.03
CA GLN A 120 14.95 2.01 -30.22
C GLN A 120 16.29 2.67 -29.90
N SER A 121 17.31 1.98 -30.39
CA SER A 121 18.63 2.47 -30.79
C SER A 121 19.64 2.84 -29.70
N GLN A 122 20.50 1.87 -29.37
CA GLN A 122 21.96 2.06 -29.48
C GLN A 122 22.67 0.70 -29.52
N GLN A 123 23.74 0.64 -30.33
CA GLN A 123 24.74 -0.42 -30.48
C GLN A 123 24.47 -1.50 -31.54
N ASN A 124 24.46 -1.03 -32.79
CA ASN A 124 25.04 -1.78 -33.90
C ASN A 124 26.42 -1.15 -34.20
N ALA A 125 27.52 -1.78 -33.78
CA ALA A 125 28.89 -1.56 -34.27
C ALA A 125 29.89 -2.42 -33.46
N GLN A 126 30.02 -3.72 -33.77
CA GLN A 126 31.22 -4.55 -33.52
C GLN A 126 30.93 -6.02 -33.90
N ASN A 127 30.70 -6.31 -35.18
CA ASN A 127 31.07 -7.62 -35.72
C ASN A 127 31.33 -7.53 -37.23
N SER A 128 32.53 -7.05 -37.57
CA SER A 128 33.14 -7.20 -38.88
C SER A 128 34.64 -7.32 -38.66
N ARG A 129 35.06 -8.51 -38.27
CA ARG A 129 36.36 -9.11 -38.58
C ARG A 129 36.37 -10.58 -38.21
#